data_AF-A0A6J6EVZ8-F1
#
_entry.id   AF-A0A6J6EVZ8-F1
#
_cell.length_a   1.000
_cell.length_b   1.000
_cell.length_c   1.000
_cell.angle_alpha   90.00
_cell.angle_beta   90.00
_cell.angle_gamma   90.00
#
_symmetry.space_group_name_H-M   'P 1'
#
loop_
_entity.id
_entity.type
_entity.pdbx_description
1 polymer ?
#
loop_
_entity_poly.entity_id
_entity_poly.type
_entity_poly.pdbx_seq_one_letter_code
_entity_poly.pdbx_strand_id
1 'polypeptide(L)'
;MVTLKRISVLLLFLALASTIAVTRPLPATAAPKSEIEEALVAYESRLTPLVAAIGELQNSQRNHLEKLEQVSSASASLEAARQRLEENRSRFAALAVYAYMDRGGRGVDAEAGSQRGVALASSRLRSDERDVRSAQENLDDSLDAARDAAGTEDRAQSRVATLDQKAAEPLATLDQRLKEVAPTLPGAAFSAYRRASSMLQETDGRCEVPAALLAGIGRIMSNHGRAEGSQLQTGGLTSDRLVGLAGSPTADVDGGQIDLSPVTDSRVGPLQVLPGQWLEFLPVGAIESSPDWIYSSAIVTGRVLCSAGKGLKSNEGIHRALNAFTNNASLTEAILGSARQIARTTDIGLGTVPSDPRVKTALEYLETSPFDRESVESARATLIAWSQLRLGTPYSQCLGIDVRPQDPECPPGTNRFGKGFFDCSGYVSTAYASIGIAIPTTTDAMLLHGGFGQLKVGDEYSEENDLAGDVLLMDGHVALSLGNGSIIHASGGQLTEEPLPAWVRNGVLGVYRPLI
;
A
#
# COMPACT_ATOMS: atom_id res chain seq x y z
N MET A 1 32.59 88.15 -44.31
CA MET A 1 31.47 89.08 -44.03
C MET A 1 30.82 88.67 -42.71
N VAL A 2 31.02 89.52 -41.68
CA VAL A 2 30.11 89.85 -40.53
C VAL A 2 29.45 88.66 -39.79
N THR A 3 29.99 88.13 -38.67
CA THR A 3 29.92 88.54 -37.23
C THR A 3 28.56 88.46 -36.49
N LEU A 4 28.57 87.69 -35.39
CA LEU A 4 27.90 87.87 -34.06
C LEU A 4 26.35 87.68 -34.00
N LYS A 5 25.66 87.14 -32.97
CA LYS A 5 25.92 87.00 -31.52
C LYS A 5 24.79 86.15 -30.84
N ARG A 6 25.14 85.40 -29.77
CA ARG A 6 24.42 85.09 -28.49
C ARG A 6 23.12 84.23 -28.50
N ILE A 7 23.14 83.00 -27.96
CA ILE A 7 22.91 82.56 -26.54
C ILE A 7 21.48 82.78 -26.02
N SER A 8 20.73 81.69 -25.76
CA SER A 8 19.88 81.51 -24.56
C SER A 8 19.41 80.05 -24.38
N VAL A 9 19.75 79.55 -23.19
CA VAL A 9 19.28 78.39 -22.40
C VAL A 9 17.92 77.78 -22.79
N LEU A 10 17.90 76.46 -23.04
CA LEU A 10 16.69 75.64 -23.12
C LEU A 10 16.48 74.92 -21.77
N LEU A 11 15.43 75.31 -21.04
CA LEU A 11 14.92 74.59 -19.87
C LEU A 11 14.06 73.41 -20.34
N LEU A 12 14.50 72.19 -20.06
CA LEU A 12 13.76 70.96 -20.31
C LEU A 12 12.77 70.73 -19.15
N PHE A 13 11.47 70.89 -19.40
CA PHE A 13 10.41 70.46 -18.48
C PHE A 13 10.29 68.92 -18.56
N LEU A 14 10.73 68.21 -17.53
CA LEU A 14 10.35 66.81 -17.31
C LEU A 14 8.95 66.77 -16.68
N ALA A 15 7.98 66.21 -17.40
CA ALA A 15 6.71 65.80 -16.83
C ALA A 15 6.90 64.50 -16.04
N LEU A 16 6.77 64.55 -14.71
CA LEU A 16 6.60 63.36 -13.88
C LEU A 16 5.17 62.81 -14.10
N ALA A 17 5.05 61.71 -14.83
CA ALA A 17 3.87 60.86 -14.77
C ALA A 17 3.99 59.97 -13.52
N SER A 18 3.32 60.37 -12.44
CA SER A 18 3.14 59.52 -11.26
C SER A 18 2.06 58.48 -11.54
N THR A 19 2.46 57.31 -12.04
CA THR A 19 1.66 56.10 -11.96
C THR A 19 1.68 55.60 -10.51
N ILE A 20 0.61 55.91 -9.77
CA ILE A 20 0.32 55.25 -8.49
C ILE A 20 -0.04 53.80 -8.82
N ALA A 21 0.93 52.90 -8.72
CA ALA A 21 0.67 51.48 -8.65
C ALA A 21 -0.05 51.20 -7.32
N VAL A 22 -1.37 51.10 -7.37
CA VAL A 22 -2.14 50.50 -6.28
C VAL A 22 -1.74 49.02 -6.25
N THR A 23 -0.76 48.70 -5.43
CA THR A 23 -0.47 47.32 -5.03
C THR A 23 -1.68 46.82 -4.26
N ARG A 24 -2.60 46.15 -4.96
CA ARG A 24 -3.53 45.24 -4.28
C ARG A 24 -2.66 44.25 -3.50
N PRO A 25 -2.82 44.13 -2.18
CA PRO A 25 -2.18 43.03 -1.48
C PRO A 25 -2.72 41.75 -2.12
N LEU A 26 -1.82 40.90 -2.61
CA LEU A 26 -2.17 39.50 -2.89
C LEU A 26 -2.82 38.95 -1.61
N PRO A 27 -3.97 38.28 -1.69
CA PRO A 27 -4.51 37.61 -0.51
C PRO A 27 -3.39 36.73 0.04
N ALA A 28 -3.08 36.86 1.33
CA ALA A 28 -2.16 35.98 2.00
C ALA A 28 -2.64 34.55 1.72
N THR A 29 -1.94 33.83 0.84
CA THR A 29 -2.19 32.42 0.57
C THR A 29 -2.14 31.73 1.92
N ALA A 30 -3.24 31.10 2.32
CA ALA A 30 -3.27 30.33 3.55
C ALA A 30 -2.08 29.36 3.52
N ALA A 31 -1.39 29.19 4.65
CA ALA A 31 -0.20 28.34 4.68
C ALA A 31 -0.59 26.91 4.19
N PRO A 32 0.27 26.22 3.41
CA PRO A 32 -0.06 24.90 2.83
C PRO A 32 -0.66 23.90 3.84
N LYS A 33 -0.25 24.00 5.11
CA LYS A 33 -0.78 23.22 6.23
C LYS A 33 -2.28 23.43 6.49
N SER A 34 -2.77 24.68 6.48
CA SER A 34 -4.19 24.95 6.77
C SER A 34 -5.10 24.47 5.64
N GLU A 35 -4.66 24.59 4.38
CA GLU A 35 -5.44 24.10 3.24
C GLU A 35 -5.55 22.57 3.21
N ILE A 36 -4.49 21.86 3.61
CA ILE A 36 -4.51 20.39 3.76
C ILE A 36 -5.44 19.99 4.91
N GLU A 37 -5.41 20.70 6.03
CA GLU A 37 -6.29 20.40 7.17
C GLU A 37 -7.77 20.61 6.82
N GLU A 38 -8.10 21.71 6.13
CA GLU A 38 -9.46 21.98 5.65
C GLU A 38 -9.96 20.88 4.68
N ALA A 39 -9.10 20.47 3.73
CA ALA A 39 -9.43 19.39 2.80
C ALA A 39 -9.58 18.04 3.50
N LEU A 40 -8.76 17.76 4.51
CA LEU A 40 -8.86 16.55 5.32
C LEU A 40 -10.18 16.50 6.08
N VAL A 41 -10.55 17.58 6.78
CA VAL A 41 -11.81 17.66 7.54
C VAL A 41 -13.00 17.49 6.61
N ALA A 42 -12.96 18.09 5.41
CA ALA A 42 -14.02 17.92 4.41
C ALA A 42 -14.18 16.45 4.00
N TYR A 43 -13.07 15.75 3.72
CA TYR A 43 -13.07 14.33 3.37
C TYR A 43 -13.55 13.45 4.54
N GLU A 44 -13.00 13.63 5.74
CA GLU A 44 -13.34 12.82 6.92
C GLU A 44 -14.81 12.96 7.33
N SER A 45 -15.41 14.15 7.12
CA SER A 45 -16.85 14.36 7.34
C SER A 45 -17.75 13.48 6.46
N ARG A 46 -17.23 13.02 5.32
CA ARG A 46 -17.92 12.10 4.38
C ARG A 46 -17.49 10.65 4.55
N LEU A 47 -16.30 10.42 5.12
CA LEU A 47 -15.72 9.10 5.28
C LEU A 47 -16.51 8.23 6.28
N THR A 48 -16.89 8.77 7.45
CA THR A 48 -17.61 8.01 8.48
C THR A 48 -18.89 7.33 7.98
N PRO A 49 -19.84 8.04 7.33
CA PRO A 49 -21.04 7.37 6.80
C PRO A 49 -20.73 6.40 5.66
N LEU A 50 -19.69 6.67 4.85
CA LEU A 50 -19.25 5.76 3.79
C LEU A 50 -18.74 4.43 4.37
N VAL A 51 -17.82 4.48 5.33
CA VAL A 51 -17.29 3.27 6.01
C VAL A 51 -18.42 2.46 6.63
N ALA A 52 -19.35 3.10 7.32
CA ALA A 52 -20.51 2.42 7.90
C ALA A 52 -21.36 1.72 6.83
N ALA A 53 -21.58 2.38 5.68
CA ALA A 53 -22.30 1.77 4.56
C ALA A 53 -21.54 0.61 3.91
N ILE A 54 -20.22 0.66 3.81
CA ILE A 54 -19.40 -0.45 3.31
C ILE A 54 -19.52 -1.65 4.27
N GLY A 55 -19.46 -1.42 5.58
CA GLY A 55 -19.67 -2.48 6.57
C GLY A 55 -21.07 -3.12 6.48
N GLU A 56 -22.11 -2.32 6.28
CA GLU A 56 -23.47 -2.82 6.05
C GLU A 56 -23.61 -3.62 4.76
N LEU A 57 -22.94 -3.20 3.68
CA LEU A 57 -22.87 -3.94 2.43
C LEU A 57 -22.21 -5.30 2.63
N GLN A 58 -21.03 -5.34 3.27
CA GLN A 58 -20.32 -6.59 3.57
C GLN A 58 -21.16 -7.54 4.44
N ASN A 59 -21.92 -7.01 5.41
CA ASN A 59 -22.87 -7.80 6.20
C ASN A 59 -24.03 -8.33 5.35
N SER A 60 -24.56 -7.51 4.44
CA SER A 60 -25.66 -7.89 3.55
C SER A 60 -25.23 -8.99 2.57
N GLN A 61 -24.02 -8.89 2.01
CA GLN A 61 -23.40 -9.90 1.15
C GLN A 61 -23.24 -11.24 1.88
N ARG A 62 -22.73 -11.24 3.11
CA ARG A 62 -22.61 -12.47 3.92
C ARG A 62 -23.97 -13.11 4.18
N ASN A 63 -24.97 -12.32 4.57
CA ASN A 63 -26.32 -12.82 4.78
C ASN A 63 -26.93 -13.38 3.49
N HIS A 64 -26.74 -12.72 2.35
CA HIS A 64 -27.23 -13.21 1.07
C HIS A 64 -26.56 -14.55 0.68
N LEU A 65 -25.24 -14.68 0.85
CA LEU A 65 -24.53 -15.94 0.65
C LEU A 65 -25.07 -17.07 1.55
N GLU A 66 -25.33 -16.78 2.82
CA GLU A 66 -25.95 -17.75 3.74
C GLU A 66 -27.34 -18.20 3.25
N LYS A 67 -28.16 -17.28 2.71
CA LYS A 67 -29.47 -17.63 2.15
C LYS A 67 -29.37 -18.47 0.88
N LEU A 68 -28.38 -18.22 0.04
CA LEU A 68 -28.11 -19.07 -1.13
C LEU A 68 -27.68 -20.49 -0.72
N GLU A 69 -26.91 -20.63 0.36
CA GLU A 69 -26.58 -21.95 0.93
C GLU A 69 -27.83 -22.67 1.45
N GLN A 70 -28.74 -21.94 2.12
CA GLN A 70 -30.03 -22.49 2.57
C GLN A 70 -30.90 -22.97 1.40
N VAL A 71 -30.95 -22.21 0.29
CA VAL A 71 -31.62 -22.64 -0.95
C VAL A 71 -31.00 -23.93 -1.50
N SER A 72 -29.67 -24.02 -1.52
CA SER A 72 -28.96 -25.22 -1.97
C SER A 72 -29.34 -26.45 -1.11
N SER A 73 -29.33 -26.29 0.21
CA SER A 73 -29.71 -27.34 1.17
C SER A 73 -31.18 -27.76 1.06
N ALA A 74 -32.10 -26.81 0.91
CA ALA A 74 -33.52 -27.07 0.72
C ALA A 74 -33.81 -27.80 -0.60
N SER A 75 -33.11 -27.42 -1.68
CA SER A 75 -33.20 -28.08 -2.98
C SER A 75 -32.78 -29.54 -2.90
N ALA A 76 -31.63 -29.83 -2.28
CA ALA A 76 -31.16 -31.19 -2.05
C ALA A 76 -32.15 -32.03 -1.21
N SER A 77 -32.77 -31.41 -0.19
CA SER A 77 -33.77 -32.06 0.66
C SER A 77 -35.04 -32.44 -0.13
N LEU A 78 -35.51 -31.56 -1.01
CA LEU A 78 -36.62 -31.81 -1.91
C LEU A 78 -36.32 -32.94 -2.90
N GLU A 79 -35.13 -32.94 -3.51
CA GLU A 79 -34.70 -34.00 -4.40
C GLU A 79 -34.67 -35.36 -3.68
N ALA A 80 -34.09 -35.41 -2.49
CA ALA A 80 -34.07 -36.63 -1.68
C ALA A 80 -35.48 -37.11 -1.27
N ALA A 81 -36.41 -36.19 -0.97
CA ALA A 81 -37.79 -36.53 -0.68
C ALA A 81 -38.51 -37.11 -1.92
N ARG A 82 -38.30 -36.51 -3.09
CA ARG A 82 -38.86 -37.00 -4.37
C ARG A 82 -38.31 -38.38 -4.73
N GLN A 83 -37.01 -38.59 -4.56
CA GLN A 83 -36.40 -39.90 -4.79
C GLN A 83 -36.97 -40.97 -3.87
N ARG A 84 -37.07 -40.71 -2.55
CA ARG A 84 -37.69 -41.65 -1.60
C ARG A 84 -39.13 -41.99 -1.97
N LEU A 85 -39.91 -40.99 -2.38
CA LEU A 85 -41.28 -41.21 -2.83
C LEU A 85 -41.32 -42.13 -4.06
N GLU A 86 -40.46 -41.91 -5.05
CA GLU A 86 -40.42 -42.72 -6.28
C GLU A 86 -39.94 -44.15 -6.02
N GLU A 87 -38.90 -44.32 -5.19
CA GLU A 87 -38.42 -45.63 -4.77
C GLU A 87 -39.50 -46.42 -4.03
N ASN A 88 -40.22 -45.78 -3.10
CA ASN A 88 -41.31 -46.42 -2.38
C ASN A 88 -42.52 -46.69 -3.28
N ARG A 89 -42.84 -45.82 -4.25
CA ARG A 89 -43.88 -46.09 -5.26
C ARG A 89 -43.56 -47.34 -6.06
N SER A 90 -42.33 -47.44 -6.56
CA SER A 90 -41.85 -48.63 -7.28
C SER A 90 -41.89 -49.89 -6.43
N ARG A 91 -41.39 -49.82 -5.18
CA ARG A 91 -41.35 -50.94 -4.24
C ARG A 91 -42.74 -51.44 -3.85
N PHE A 92 -43.68 -50.53 -3.60
CA PHE A 92 -45.02 -50.89 -3.16
C PHE A 92 -45.96 -51.28 -4.31
N ALA A 93 -45.72 -50.81 -5.53
CA ALA A 93 -46.41 -51.31 -6.72
C ALA A 93 -46.18 -52.82 -6.90
N ALA A 94 -44.94 -53.30 -6.69
CA ALA A 94 -44.65 -54.73 -6.69
C ALA A 94 -45.42 -55.48 -5.59
N LEU A 95 -45.48 -54.92 -4.37
CA LEU A 95 -46.23 -55.52 -3.25
C LEU A 95 -47.73 -55.67 -3.56
N ALA A 96 -48.33 -54.66 -4.21
CA ALA A 96 -49.74 -54.69 -4.61
C ALA A 96 -50.03 -55.76 -5.67
N VAL A 97 -49.13 -55.95 -6.65
CA VAL A 97 -49.24 -57.03 -7.64
C VAL A 97 -49.16 -58.40 -6.97
N TYR A 98 -48.19 -58.61 -6.06
CA TYR A 98 -48.09 -59.86 -5.29
C TYR A 98 -49.34 -60.13 -4.45
N ALA A 99 -49.82 -59.12 -3.72
CA ALA A 99 -51.04 -59.18 -2.93
C ALA A 99 -52.28 -59.56 -3.76
N TYR A 100 -52.37 -59.07 -5.01
CA TYR A 100 -53.43 -59.40 -5.95
C TYR A 100 -53.33 -60.85 -6.46
N MET A 101 -52.12 -61.30 -6.82
CA MET A 101 -51.88 -62.68 -7.28
C MET A 101 -52.15 -63.72 -6.18
N ASP A 102 -51.79 -63.43 -4.92
CA ASP A 102 -51.96 -64.36 -3.79
C ASP A 102 -53.43 -64.60 -3.42
N ARG A 103 -54.30 -63.63 -3.72
CA ARG A 103 -55.76 -63.71 -3.52
C ARG A 103 -56.42 -64.85 -4.28
N GLY A 104 -55.79 -65.34 -5.35
CA GLY A 104 -56.31 -66.43 -6.18
C GLY A 104 -56.08 -67.85 -5.64
N GLY A 105 -55.33 -68.04 -4.54
CA GLY A 105 -54.82 -69.39 -4.20
C GLY A 105 -54.78 -69.85 -2.73
N ARG A 106 -54.94 -68.99 -1.71
CA ARG A 106 -54.54 -69.35 -0.32
C ARG A 106 -55.44 -68.92 0.86
N GLY A 107 -56.76 -69.02 0.75
CA GLY A 107 -57.65 -68.91 1.94
C GLY A 107 -57.63 -67.57 2.72
N VAL A 108 -58.40 -67.50 3.81
CA VAL A 108 -58.84 -66.24 4.46
C VAL A 108 -57.72 -65.51 5.24
N ASP A 109 -56.76 -66.23 5.82
CA ASP A 109 -55.69 -65.64 6.64
C ASP A 109 -54.59 -64.97 5.79
N ALA A 110 -54.30 -65.51 4.60
CA ALA A 110 -53.37 -64.90 3.64
C ALA A 110 -53.91 -63.56 3.11
N GLU A 111 -55.23 -63.46 2.96
CA GLU A 111 -55.90 -62.24 2.52
C GLU A 111 -55.80 -61.11 3.56
N ALA A 112 -55.93 -61.40 4.86
CA ALA A 112 -55.82 -60.39 5.91
C ALA A 112 -54.39 -59.82 6.06
N GLY A 113 -53.35 -60.66 5.89
CA GLY A 113 -51.95 -60.22 5.89
C GLY A 113 -51.60 -59.34 4.68
N SER A 114 -52.08 -59.75 3.49
CA SER A 114 -51.98 -58.99 2.23
C SER A 114 -52.61 -57.59 2.34
N GLN A 115 -53.82 -57.49 2.90
CA GLN A 115 -54.50 -56.21 3.11
C GLN A 115 -53.76 -55.27 4.06
N ARG A 116 -53.20 -55.79 5.17
CA ARG A 116 -52.40 -54.99 6.10
C ARG A 116 -51.13 -54.43 5.46
N GLY A 117 -50.43 -55.24 4.64
CA GLY A 117 -49.23 -54.81 3.92
C GLY A 117 -49.53 -53.68 2.93
N VAL A 118 -50.61 -53.81 2.16
CA VAL A 118 -51.09 -52.76 1.25
C VAL A 118 -51.47 -51.49 2.00
N ALA A 119 -52.19 -51.60 3.13
CA ALA A 119 -52.58 -50.45 3.94
C ALA A 119 -51.36 -49.69 4.52
N LEU A 120 -50.34 -50.41 4.99
CA LEU A 120 -49.09 -49.82 5.49
C LEU A 120 -48.32 -49.11 4.36
N ALA A 121 -48.22 -49.73 3.20
CA ALA A 121 -47.62 -49.14 2.00
C ALA A 121 -48.33 -47.85 1.58
N SER A 122 -49.67 -47.86 1.51
CA SER A 122 -50.46 -46.66 1.20
C SER A 122 -50.31 -45.56 2.27
N SER A 123 -50.09 -45.92 3.54
CA SER A 123 -49.82 -44.94 4.59
C SER A 123 -48.44 -44.32 4.43
N ARG A 124 -47.41 -45.13 4.12
CA ARG A 124 -46.04 -44.65 3.88
C ARG A 124 -45.96 -43.71 2.68
N LEU A 125 -46.58 -44.07 1.55
CA LEU A 125 -46.63 -43.20 0.36
C LEU A 125 -47.28 -41.85 0.66
N ARG A 126 -48.40 -41.83 1.40
CA ARG A 126 -49.03 -40.58 1.83
C ARG A 126 -48.13 -39.76 2.76
N SER A 127 -47.25 -40.40 3.52
CA SER A 127 -46.23 -39.71 4.31
C SER A 127 -45.14 -39.13 3.43
N ASP A 128 -44.58 -39.90 2.50
CA ASP A 128 -43.53 -39.42 1.59
C ASP A 128 -44.05 -38.26 0.71
N GLU A 129 -45.32 -38.30 0.29
CA GLU A 129 -45.97 -37.18 -0.42
C GLU A 129 -46.13 -35.92 0.45
N ARG A 130 -46.34 -36.06 1.77
CA ARG A 130 -46.30 -34.93 2.69
C ARG A 130 -44.88 -34.40 2.82
N ASP A 131 -43.90 -35.29 2.96
CA ASP A 131 -42.49 -34.91 3.08
C ASP A 131 -42.02 -34.13 1.84
N VAL A 132 -42.44 -34.54 0.63
CA VAL A 132 -42.17 -33.79 -0.62
C VAL A 132 -42.83 -32.42 -0.60
N ARG A 133 -44.10 -32.31 -0.18
CA ARG A 133 -44.77 -31.00 -0.09
C ARG A 133 -44.09 -30.08 0.91
N SER A 134 -43.78 -30.57 2.11
CA SER A 134 -43.07 -29.78 3.11
C SER A 134 -41.67 -29.39 2.65
N ALA A 135 -40.94 -30.26 1.94
CA ALA A 135 -39.65 -29.91 1.37
C ALA A 135 -39.76 -28.87 0.24
N GLN A 136 -40.84 -28.89 -0.53
CA GLN A 136 -41.13 -27.87 -1.55
C GLN A 136 -41.43 -26.52 -0.90
N GLU A 137 -42.31 -26.49 0.12
CA GLU A 137 -42.63 -25.29 0.89
C GLU A 137 -41.35 -24.68 1.51
N ASN A 138 -40.50 -25.50 2.13
CA ASN A 138 -39.21 -25.04 2.67
C ASN A 138 -38.28 -24.45 1.60
N LEU A 139 -38.27 -25.02 0.38
CA LEU A 139 -37.49 -24.48 -0.73
C LEU A 139 -38.05 -23.14 -1.19
N ASP A 140 -39.37 -23.02 -1.32
CA ASP A 140 -40.03 -21.78 -1.73
C ASP A 140 -39.77 -20.66 -0.69
N ASP A 141 -39.89 -20.97 0.60
CA ASP A 141 -39.55 -20.05 1.70
C ASP A 141 -38.07 -19.62 1.66
N SER A 142 -37.16 -20.56 1.38
CA SER A 142 -35.72 -20.28 1.27
C SER A 142 -35.41 -19.39 0.06
N LEU A 143 -36.11 -19.59 -1.06
CA LEU A 143 -35.98 -18.77 -2.27
C LEU A 143 -36.46 -17.35 -2.02
N ASP A 144 -37.58 -17.16 -1.31
CA ASP A 144 -38.09 -15.84 -0.97
C ASP A 144 -37.16 -15.12 0.00
N ALA A 145 -36.64 -15.81 1.02
CA ALA A 145 -35.62 -15.26 1.92
C ALA A 145 -34.35 -14.83 1.18
N ALA A 146 -33.89 -15.62 0.20
CA ALA A 146 -32.74 -15.26 -0.64
C ALA A 146 -33.02 -14.03 -1.52
N ARG A 147 -34.22 -13.90 -2.09
CA ARG A 147 -34.64 -12.71 -2.85
C ARG A 147 -34.66 -11.45 -1.98
N ASP A 148 -35.19 -11.54 -0.76
CA ASP A 148 -35.23 -10.42 0.17
C ASP A 148 -33.82 -10.00 0.63
N ALA A 149 -32.93 -10.98 0.83
CA ALA A 149 -31.52 -10.73 1.13
C ALA A 149 -30.81 -10.05 -0.04
N ALA A 150 -31.02 -10.52 -1.29
CA ALA A 150 -30.49 -9.90 -2.50
C ALA A 150 -30.96 -8.44 -2.64
N GLY A 151 -32.25 -8.18 -2.45
CA GLY A 151 -32.78 -6.81 -2.49
C GLY A 151 -32.23 -5.90 -1.40
N THR A 152 -31.78 -6.46 -0.27
CA THR A 152 -31.11 -5.73 0.80
C THR A 152 -29.66 -5.42 0.48
N GLU A 153 -28.95 -6.38 -0.12
CA GLU A 153 -27.62 -6.16 -0.69
C GLU A 153 -27.65 -5.06 -1.76
N ASP A 154 -28.59 -5.09 -2.71
CA ASP A 154 -28.72 -4.08 -3.77
C ASP A 154 -28.92 -2.65 -3.21
N ARG A 155 -29.75 -2.53 -2.16
CA ARG A 155 -29.98 -1.26 -1.45
C ARG A 155 -28.71 -0.78 -0.75
N ALA A 156 -27.98 -1.67 -0.08
CA ALA A 156 -26.71 -1.35 0.57
C ALA A 156 -25.65 -0.92 -0.45
N GLN A 157 -25.54 -1.64 -1.58
CA GLN A 157 -24.63 -1.33 -2.68
C GLN A 157 -24.91 0.06 -3.28
N SER A 158 -26.19 0.37 -3.54
CA SER A 158 -26.62 1.68 -4.04
C SER A 158 -26.29 2.81 -3.05
N ARG A 159 -26.42 2.55 -1.75
CA ARG A 159 -26.06 3.51 -0.70
C ARG A 159 -24.56 3.76 -0.66
N VAL A 160 -23.74 2.70 -0.76
CA VAL A 160 -22.27 2.80 -0.86
C VAL A 160 -21.90 3.65 -2.06
N ALA A 161 -22.41 3.35 -3.26
CA ALA A 161 -22.10 4.11 -4.47
C ALA A 161 -22.42 5.61 -4.32
N THR A 162 -23.54 5.94 -3.70
CA THR A 162 -23.94 7.34 -3.45
C THR A 162 -23.00 8.05 -2.47
N LEU A 163 -22.58 7.38 -1.41
CA LEU A 163 -21.70 7.95 -0.39
C LEU A 163 -20.25 8.03 -0.87
N ASP A 164 -19.81 7.05 -1.67
CA ASP A 164 -18.50 7.00 -2.31
C ASP A 164 -18.33 8.22 -3.22
N GLN A 165 -19.30 8.48 -4.11
CA GLN A 165 -19.30 9.67 -4.96
C GLN A 165 -19.22 10.98 -4.16
N LYS A 166 -19.91 11.06 -3.02
CA LYS A 166 -19.88 12.24 -2.13
C LYS A 166 -18.55 12.42 -1.40
N ALA A 167 -17.82 11.34 -1.14
CA ALA A 167 -16.51 11.37 -0.51
C ALA A 167 -15.37 11.56 -1.54
N ALA A 168 -15.59 11.16 -2.79
CA ALA A 168 -14.59 11.23 -3.86
C ALA A 168 -14.15 12.67 -4.20
N GLU A 169 -15.09 13.63 -4.23
CA GLU A 169 -14.78 15.04 -4.51
C GLU A 169 -13.85 15.69 -3.46
N PRO A 170 -14.15 15.63 -2.14
CA PRO A 170 -13.23 16.16 -1.14
C PRO A 170 -11.92 15.35 -1.05
N LEU A 171 -11.94 14.03 -1.32
CA LEU A 171 -10.72 13.24 -1.41
C LEU A 171 -9.80 13.72 -2.54
N ALA A 172 -10.34 13.96 -3.74
CA ALA A 172 -9.56 14.49 -4.86
C ALA A 172 -8.94 15.86 -4.56
N THR A 173 -9.65 16.69 -3.80
CA THR A 173 -9.12 17.98 -3.31
C THR A 173 -7.96 17.75 -2.35
N LEU A 174 -8.10 16.83 -1.38
CA LEU A 174 -7.03 16.47 -0.45
C LEU A 174 -5.80 15.92 -1.20
N ASP A 175 -5.99 15.03 -2.17
CA ASP A 175 -4.92 14.48 -3.01
C ASP A 175 -4.17 15.58 -3.75
N GLN A 176 -4.89 16.55 -4.32
CA GLN A 176 -4.28 17.68 -5.02
C GLN A 176 -3.38 18.50 -4.08
N ARG A 177 -3.83 18.76 -2.85
CA ARG A 177 -3.03 19.50 -1.85
C ARG A 177 -1.81 18.71 -1.38
N LEU A 178 -1.98 17.42 -1.12
CA LEU A 178 -0.89 16.54 -0.71
C LEU A 178 0.17 16.38 -1.81
N LYS A 179 -0.22 16.46 -3.09
CA LYS A 179 0.72 16.31 -4.21
C LYS A 179 1.90 17.28 -4.18
N GLU A 180 1.72 18.48 -3.61
CA GLU A 180 2.75 19.51 -3.53
C GLU A 180 3.83 19.22 -2.46
N VAL A 181 3.46 18.48 -1.41
CA VAL A 181 4.30 18.29 -0.22
C VAL A 181 4.67 16.82 0.01
N ALA A 182 3.76 15.89 -0.26
CA ALA A 182 3.91 14.45 -0.11
C ALA A 182 3.32 13.70 -1.33
N PRO A 183 3.90 13.85 -2.54
CA PRO A 183 3.33 13.37 -3.81
C PRO A 183 3.09 11.87 -3.91
N THR A 184 3.67 11.08 -3.02
CA THR A 184 3.52 9.61 -3.03
C THR A 184 2.50 9.09 -2.02
N LEU A 185 1.92 9.97 -1.18
CA LEU A 185 0.99 9.61 -0.12
C LEU A 185 -0.46 9.96 -0.55
N PRO A 186 -1.32 8.97 -0.83
CA PRO A 186 -2.73 9.20 -1.13
C PRO A 186 -3.47 9.80 0.07
N GLY A 187 -4.49 10.62 -0.18
CA GLY A 187 -5.30 11.30 0.82
C GLY A 187 -6.05 10.34 1.75
N ALA A 188 -6.57 9.24 1.20
CA ALA A 188 -7.23 8.20 2.01
C ALA A 188 -6.24 7.54 2.98
N ALA A 189 -4.99 7.30 2.53
CA ALA A 189 -3.92 6.77 3.38
C ALA A 189 -3.47 7.80 4.43
N PHE A 190 -3.31 9.07 4.04
CA PHE A 190 -2.98 10.17 4.94
C PHE A 190 -3.99 10.29 6.10
N SER A 191 -5.29 10.30 5.79
CA SER A 191 -6.35 10.28 6.81
C SER A 191 -6.27 9.04 7.69
N ALA A 192 -6.12 7.85 7.10
CA ALA A 192 -6.04 6.61 7.85
C ALA A 192 -4.87 6.58 8.84
N TYR A 193 -3.67 7.00 8.43
CA TYR A 193 -2.50 7.02 9.33
C TYR A 193 -2.63 8.05 10.44
N ARG A 194 -3.19 9.24 10.16
CA ARG A 194 -3.44 10.27 11.18
C ARG A 194 -4.47 9.78 12.20
N ARG A 195 -5.61 9.26 11.73
CA ARG A 195 -6.64 8.70 12.60
C ARG A 195 -6.09 7.54 13.43
N ALA A 196 -5.30 6.63 12.82
CA ALA A 196 -4.75 5.49 13.54
C ALA A 196 -3.75 5.93 14.63
N SER A 197 -2.87 6.87 14.31
CA SER A 197 -1.95 7.49 15.28
C SER A 197 -2.71 8.14 16.46
N SER A 198 -3.76 8.93 16.18
CA SER A 198 -4.61 9.54 17.22
C SER A 198 -5.29 8.47 18.08
N MET A 199 -5.93 7.49 17.45
CA MET A 199 -6.64 6.41 18.16
C MET A 199 -5.71 5.60 19.06
N LEU A 200 -4.49 5.29 18.60
CA LEU A 200 -3.50 4.58 19.40
C LEU A 200 -3.09 5.37 20.63
N GLN A 201 -2.84 6.67 20.47
CA GLN A 201 -2.47 7.57 21.56
C GLN A 201 -3.63 7.78 22.56
N GLU A 202 -4.86 7.92 22.06
CA GLU A 202 -6.06 8.05 22.89
C GLU A 202 -6.34 6.78 23.70
N THR A 203 -6.08 5.60 23.12
CA THR A 203 -6.33 4.31 23.77
C THR A 203 -5.22 3.90 24.74
N ASP A 204 -3.95 4.09 24.37
CA ASP A 204 -2.79 3.93 25.26
C ASP A 204 -1.86 5.13 25.08
N GLY A 205 -1.87 6.06 26.06
CA GLY A 205 -1.04 7.26 26.02
C GLY A 205 0.47 7.00 26.00
N ARG A 206 0.92 5.75 26.23
CA ARG A 206 2.33 5.35 26.06
C ARG A 206 2.65 4.90 24.64
N CYS A 207 1.63 4.60 23.83
CA CYS A 207 1.76 4.19 22.44
C CYS A 207 1.74 5.39 21.49
N GLU A 208 2.83 6.15 21.50
CA GLU A 208 2.99 7.32 20.64
C GLU A 208 3.64 6.93 19.30
N VAL A 209 2.83 6.43 18.36
CA VAL A 209 3.27 6.08 17.00
C VAL A 209 3.10 7.30 16.09
N PRO A 210 4.17 7.91 15.54
CA PRO A 210 4.02 8.99 14.56
C PRO A 210 3.29 8.49 13.31
N ALA A 211 2.31 9.23 12.80
CA ALA A 211 1.63 8.88 11.55
C ALA A 211 2.60 8.80 10.35
N ALA A 212 3.68 9.59 10.36
CA ALA A 212 4.76 9.50 9.38
C ALA A 212 5.46 8.12 9.38
N LEU A 213 5.57 7.47 10.54
CA LEU A 213 6.14 6.12 10.64
C LEU A 213 5.21 5.09 9.98
N LEU A 214 3.90 5.17 10.25
CA LEU A 214 2.88 4.32 9.60
C LEU A 214 2.85 4.55 8.08
N ALA A 215 3.00 5.81 7.65
CA ALA A 215 3.10 6.16 6.24
C ALA A 215 4.35 5.56 5.59
N GLY A 216 5.52 5.63 6.24
CA GLY A 216 6.74 4.97 5.77
C GLY A 216 6.57 3.45 5.62
N ILE A 217 5.91 2.80 6.59
CA ILE A 217 5.60 1.36 6.53
C ILE A 217 4.72 1.06 5.31
N GLY A 218 3.54 1.69 5.22
CA GLY A 218 2.63 1.39 4.11
C GLY A 218 3.21 1.74 2.75
N ARG A 219 4.07 2.77 2.67
CA ARG A 219 4.76 3.14 1.44
C ARG A 219 5.66 2.03 0.94
N ILE A 220 6.50 1.47 1.81
CA ILE A 220 7.48 0.45 1.48
C ILE A 220 6.82 -0.92 1.31
N MET A 221 5.86 -1.25 2.16
CA MET A 221 5.24 -2.58 2.19
C MET A 221 4.28 -2.84 1.03
N SER A 222 3.58 -1.81 0.53
CA SER A 222 2.54 -2.00 -0.50
C SER A 222 2.23 -0.76 -1.34
N ASN A 223 3.05 0.28 -1.29
CA ASN A 223 2.73 1.58 -1.90
C ASN A 223 1.36 2.14 -1.45
N HIS A 224 1.08 2.04 -0.14
CA HIS A 224 -0.18 2.43 0.49
C HIS A 224 -1.40 1.65 -0.02
N GLY A 225 -1.23 0.36 -0.30
CA GLY A 225 -2.29 -0.52 -0.80
C GLY A 225 -2.43 -0.54 -2.32
N ARG A 226 -1.46 -0.02 -3.06
CA ARG A 226 -1.48 0.13 -4.52
C ARG A 226 -0.45 -0.74 -5.25
N ALA A 227 0.04 -1.78 -4.58
CA ALA A 227 0.94 -2.77 -5.17
C ALA A 227 0.14 -3.79 -6.00
N GLU A 228 0.82 -4.45 -6.94
CA GLU A 228 0.25 -5.54 -7.76
C GLU A 228 -1.05 -5.21 -8.50
N GLY A 229 -1.26 -3.94 -8.87
CA GLY A 229 -2.46 -3.49 -9.58
C GLY A 229 -3.66 -3.15 -8.68
N SER A 230 -3.54 -3.39 -7.37
CA SER A 230 -4.54 -2.95 -6.39
C SER A 230 -4.70 -1.42 -6.38
N GLN A 231 -5.88 -0.98 -6.00
CA GLN A 231 -6.24 0.42 -5.84
C GLN A 231 -6.70 0.67 -4.41
N LEU A 232 -6.36 1.84 -3.87
CA LEU A 232 -6.91 2.29 -2.60
C LEU A 232 -8.21 3.04 -2.89
N GLN A 233 -9.34 2.46 -2.48
CA GLN A 233 -10.66 3.04 -2.69
C GLN A 233 -10.91 4.25 -1.79
N THR A 234 -11.95 5.03 -2.08
CA THR A 234 -12.33 6.24 -1.33
C THR A 234 -12.55 5.98 0.16
N GLY A 235 -13.00 4.77 0.54
CA GLY A 235 -13.17 4.40 1.94
C GLY A 235 -11.86 4.05 2.67
N GLY A 236 -10.75 3.85 1.95
CA GLY A 236 -9.51 3.31 2.51
C GLY A 236 -9.45 1.77 2.53
N LEU A 237 -10.28 1.11 1.71
CA LEU A 237 -10.24 -0.33 1.44
C LEU A 237 -9.40 -0.60 0.18
N THR A 238 -8.57 -1.64 0.17
CA THR A 238 -7.88 -2.08 -1.05
C THR A 238 -8.83 -2.84 -1.98
N SER A 239 -8.73 -2.62 -3.29
CA SER A 239 -9.56 -3.33 -4.28
C SER A 239 -9.28 -4.83 -4.32
N ASP A 240 -8.03 -5.20 -4.06
CA ASP A 240 -7.55 -6.56 -4.04
C ASP A 240 -6.92 -6.87 -2.69
N ARG A 241 -6.89 -8.16 -2.37
CA ARG A 241 -6.24 -8.65 -1.16
C ARG A 241 -4.74 -8.72 -1.38
N LEU A 242 -3.99 -8.05 -0.52
CA LEU A 242 -2.54 -7.96 -0.62
C LEU A 242 -1.89 -8.97 0.31
N VAL A 243 -1.27 -10.02 -0.23
CA VAL A 243 -0.68 -11.12 0.54
C VAL A 243 0.77 -11.35 0.10
N GLY A 244 1.71 -11.38 1.05
CA GLY A 244 3.09 -11.81 0.81
C GLY A 244 3.95 -10.85 -0.02
N LEU A 245 3.66 -9.55 0.00
CA LEU A 245 4.42 -8.54 -0.77
C LEU A 245 5.77 -8.18 -0.16
N ALA A 246 5.92 -8.42 1.14
CA ALA A 246 7.12 -8.08 1.88
C ALA A 246 7.47 -9.18 2.90
N GLY A 247 8.77 -9.30 3.19
CA GLY A 247 9.28 -10.32 4.11
C GLY A 247 9.14 -11.75 3.58
N SER A 248 9.47 -12.72 4.44
CA SER A 248 9.31 -14.14 4.13
C SER A 248 8.13 -14.71 4.91
N PRO A 249 7.43 -15.73 4.38
CA PRO A 249 6.39 -16.44 5.11
C PRO A 249 6.91 -17.08 6.39
N THR A 250 6.04 -17.21 7.40
CA THR A 250 6.31 -17.90 8.66
C THR A 250 5.52 -19.21 8.77
N ALA A 251 5.73 -19.98 9.84
CA ALA A 251 4.87 -21.12 10.14
C ALA A 251 3.41 -20.65 10.36
N ASP A 252 2.45 -21.44 9.89
CA ASP A 252 1.02 -21.19 10.08
C ASP A 252 0.65 -21.19 11.57
N VAL A 253 -0.14 -20.19 12.00
CA VAL A 253 -0.67 -20.06 13.36
C VAL A 253 -2.18 -19.89 13.41
N ASP A 254 -2.86 -19.79 12.26
CA ASP A 254 -4.28 -19.46 12.19
C ASP A 254 -5.11 -20.42 11.32
N GLY A 255 -4.49 -21.41 10.69
CA GLY A 255 -5.18 -22.39 9.84
C GLY A 255 -5.70 -21.81 8.53
N GLY A 256 -5.11 -20.70 8.04
CA GLY A 256 -5.51 -19.99 6.84
C GLY A 256 -6.67 -19.00 7.03
N GLN A 257 -6.97 -18.58 8.25
CA GLN A 257 -8.10 -17.67 8.52
C GLN A 257 -7.85 -16.26 7.99
N ILE A 258 -6.62 -15.74 8.06
CA ILE A 258 -6.29 -14.35 7.78
C ILE A 258 -5.56 -14.17 6.46
N ASP A 259 -4.84 -15.17 5.96
CA ASP A 259 -4.11 -15.13 4.68
C ASP A 259 -4.58 -16.19 3.64
N LEU A 260 -5.58 -17.02 3.99
CA LEU A 260 -6.12 -18.11 3.16
C LEU A 260 -5.13 -19.25 2.85
N SER A 261 -4.02 -19.35 3.58
CA SER A 261 -3.02 -20.40 3.43
C SER A 261 -2.99 -21.32 4.65
N PRO A 262 -3.32 -22.63 4.52
CA PRO A 262 -3.30 -23.56 5.66
C PRO A 262 -1.91 -24.18 5.90
N VAL A 263 -0.83 -23.59 5.38
CA VAL A 263 0.53 -24.19 5.40
C VAL A 263 1.57 -23.21 5.95
N THR A 264 1.53 -21.97 5.50
CA THR A 264 2.45 -20.91 5.91
C THR A 264 1.72 -19.59 6.01
N ASP A 265 2.13 -18.77 6.96
CA ASP A 265 1.60 -17.42 7.17
C ASP A 265 2.36 -16.39 6.35
N SER A 266 1.68 -15.75 5.41
CA SER A 266 2.18 -14.58 4.69
C SER A 266 1.61 -13.30 5.28
N ARG A 267 2.39 -12.23 5.22
CA ARG A 267 1.93 -10.89 5.63
C ARG A 267 0.74 -10.43 4.78
N VAL A 268 -0.23 -9.77 5.39
CA VAL A 268 -1.45 -9.32 4.70
C VAL A 268 -1.73 -7.83 4.86
N GLY A 269 -2.48 -7.28 3.91
CA GLY A 269 -2.99 -5.91 3.93
C GLY A 269 -1.94 -4.85 3.55
N PRO A 270 -2.33 -3.57 3.47
CA PRO A 270 -1.45 -2.49 3.01
C PRO A 270 -0.22 -2.23 3.90
N LEU A 271 -0.20 -2.69 5.15
CA LEU A 271 0.99 -2.57 6.02
C LEU A 271 1.71 -3.91 6.22
N GLN A 272 1.27 -4.97 5.54
CA GLN A 272 1.92 -6.28 5.54
C GLN A 272 2.19 -6.80 6.96
N VAL A 273 1.11 -7.01 7.70
CA VAL A 273 1.13 -7.52 9.08
C VAL A 273 0.93 -9.04 9.07
N LEU A 274 1.63 -9.78 9.93
CA LEU A 274 1.52 -11.24 10.00
C LEU A 274 0.19 -11.70 10.62
N PRO A 275 -0.38 -12.84 10.20
CA PRO A 275 -1.60 -13.42 10.80
C PRO A 275 -1.56 -13.53 12.32
N GLY A 276 -0.47 -14.04 12.92
CA GLY A 276 -0.33 -14.09 14.38
C GLY A 276 -0.42 -12.72 15.06
N GLN A 277 0.09 -11.66 14.42
CA GLN A 277 -0.02 -10.28 14.93
C GLN A 277 -1.44 -9.74 14.78
N TRP A 278 -2.14 -10.10 13.71
CA TRP A 278 -3.56 -9.80 13.56
C TRP A 278 -4.38 -10.45 14.67
N LEU A 279 -4.18 -11.73 14.96
CA LEU A 279 -4.88 -12.42 16.05
C LEU A 279 -4.64 -11.76 17.41
N GLU A 280 -3.41 -11.33 17.68
CA GLU A 280 -3.04 -10.71 18.96
C GLU A 280 -3.55 -9.28 19.10
N PHE A 281 -3.52 -8.48 18.02
CA PHE A 281 -3.70 -7.03 18.09
C PHE A 281 -4.94 -6.49 17.36
N LEU A 282 -5.83 -7.36 16.84
CA LEU A 282 -7.05 -6.93 16.14
C LEU A 282 -7.88 -5.94 16.99
N PRO A 283 -8.39 -4.83 16.42
CA PRO A 283 -9.33 -3.97 17.11
C PRO A 283 -10.68 -4.68 17.28
N VAL A 284 -10.98 -5.10 18.52
CA VAL A 284 -12.31 -5.61 18.88
C VAL A 284 -13.36 -4.51 18.66
N GLY A 285 -14.40 -4.79 17.87
CA GLY A 285 -15.55 -3.89 17.68
C GLY A 285 -15.40 -2.81 16.61
N ALA A 286 -14.35 -2.85 15.77
CA ALA A 286 -14.23 -1.95 14.63
C ALA A 286 -15.08 -2.43 13.43
N ILE A 287 -15.83 -1.49 12.82
CA ILE A 287 -16.52 -1.71 11.53
C ILE A 287 -15.49 -2.10 10.45
N GLU A 288 -14.29 -1.52 10.55
CA GLU A 288 -13.12 -1.82 9.75
C GLU A 288 -12.29 -2.90 10.49
N SER A 289 -12.59 -4.18 10.30
CA SER A 289 -11.86 -5.29 10.98
C SER A 289 -11.15 -6.25 10.03
N SER A 290 -11.21 -6.01 8.71
CA SER A 290 -10.44 -6.76 7.73
C SER A 290 -9.01 -6.19 7.56
N PRO A 291 -8.00 -7.03 7.26
CA PRO A 291 -6.68 -6.58 6.83
C PRO A 291 -6.67 -5.60 5.66
N ASP A 292 -7.66 -5.65 4.79
CA ASP A 292 -7.72 -4.84 3.57
C ASP A 292 -7.99 -3.35 3.84
N TRP A 293 -8.45 -3.01 5.06
CA TRP A 293 -8.61 -1.62 5.48
C TRP A 293 -7.27 -1.03 5.93
N ILE A 294 -6.88 0.08 5.32
CA ILE A 294 -5.60 0.74 5.66
C ILE A 294 -5.55 1.25 7.09
N TYR A 295 -6.68 1.71 7.62
CA TYR A 295 -6.80 2.20 9.00
C TYR A 295 -6.64 1.07 10.01
N SER A 296 -7.30 -0.07 9.80
CA SER A 296 -7.18 -1.26 10.66
C SER A 296 -5.78 -1.85 10.60
N SER A 297 -5.21 -1.97 9.39
CA SER A 297 -3.81 -2.34 9.18
C SER A 297 -2.86 -1.41 9.94
N ALA A 298 -3.13 -0.09 9.93
CA ALA A 298 -2.33 0.90 10.65
C ALA A 298 -2.45 0.79 12.18
N ILE A 299 -3.65 0.53 12.71
CA ILE A 299 -3.86 0.29 14.15
C ILE A 299 -3.09 -0.95 14.60
N VAL A 300 -3.27 -2.07 13.90
CA VAL A 300 -2.61 -3.34 14.27
C VAL A 300 -1.10 -3.18 14.19
N THR A 301 -0.59 -2.57 13.11
CA THR A 301 0.84 -2.24 12.99
C THR A 301 1.32 -1.39 14.15
N GLY A 302 0.62 -0.32 14.49
CA GLY A 302 1.00 0.56 15.59
C GLY A 302 1.04 -0.16 16.94
N ARG A 303 0.08 -1.04 17.23
CA ARG A 303 0.08 -1.89 18.43
C ARG A 303 1.30 -2.81 18.48
N VAL A 304 1.65 -3.44 17.35
CA VAL A 304 2.86 -4.27 17.25
C VAL A 304 4.12 -3.44 17.51
N LEU A 305 4.24 -2.23 16.95
CA LEU A 305 5.40 -1.38 17.21
C LEU A 305 5.51 -0.96 18.67
N CYS A 306 4.37 -0.68 19.32
CA CYS A 306 4.33 -0.28 20.73
C CYS A 306 4.64 -1.44 21.68
N SER A 307 4.36 -2.69 21.30
CA SER A 307 4.68 -3.86 22.14
C SER A 307 6.20 -4.06 22.34
N ALA A 308 7.05 -3.45 21.50
CA ALA A 308 8.51 -3.50 21.61
C ALA A 308 9.12 -2.70 22.80
N GLY A 309 8.30 -2.01 23.61
CA GLY A 309 8.63 -1.68 25.01
C GLY A 309 9.59 -0.51 25.29
N LYS A 310 10.11 0.21 24.29
CA LYS A 310 11.05 1.34 24.51
C LYS A 310 10.71 2.67 23.80
N GLY A 311 9.45 2.83 23.38
CA GLY A 311 8.93 4.08 22.79
C GLY A 311 9.49 4.39 21.40
N LEU A 312 8.76 5.22 20.64
CA LEU A 312 9.06 5.53 19.23
C LEU A 312 9.59 6.96 19.02
N LYS A 313 10.16 7.55 20.08
CA LYS A 313 10.73 8.91 20.08
C LYS A 313 12.25 8.97 19.89
N SER A 314 12.93 7.83 19.88
CA SER A 314 14.39 7.76 19.68
C SER A 314 14.72 6.88 18.48
N ASN A 315 15.86 7.17 17.83
CA ASN A 315 16.35 6.33 16.74
C ASN A 315 16.43 4.87 17.17
N GLU A 316 17.07 4.57 18.30
CA GLU A 316 17.17 3.18 18.77
C GLU A 316 15.79 2.54 19.04
N GLY A 317 14.83 3.29 19.58
CA GLY A 317 13.48 2.80 19.86
C GLY A 317 12.76 2.37 18.59
N ILE A 318 12.78 3.22 17.56
CA ILE A 318 12.17 2.90 16.27
C ILE A 318 12.87 1.74 15.57
N HIS A 319 14.22 1.70 15.53
CA HIS A 319 14.92 0.57 14.91
C HIS A 319 14.59 -0.75 15.61
N ARG A 320 14.53 -0.79 16.94
CA ARG A 320 14.12 -1.99 17.68
C ARG A 320 12.71 -2.42 17.34
N ALA A 321 11.75 -1.49 17.36
CA ALA A 321 10.35 -1.77 17.05
C ALA A 321 10.16 -2.25 15.59
N LEU A 322 10.80 -1.59 14.64
CA LEU A 322 10.77 -1.98 13.23
C LEU A 322 11.46 -3.31 13.01
N ASN A 323 12.62 -3.58 13.60
CA ASN A 323 13.28 -4.89 13.47
C ASN A 323 12.45 -6.03 14.08
N ALA A 324 11.77 -5.78 15.20
CA ALA A 324 10.81 -6.75 15.74
C ALA A 324 9.61 -6.95 14.81
N PHE A 325 9.15 -5.88 14.15
CA PHE A 325 8.03 -5.94 13.20
C PHE A 325 8.41 -6.63 11.89
N THR A 326 9.58 -6.35 11.30
CA THR A 326 10.00 -6.78 9.96
C THR A 326 10.81 -8.07 9.97
N ASN A 327 11.61 -8.29 11.01
CA ASN A 327 12.70 -9.26 11.06
C ASN A 327 13.67 -9.14 9.86
N ASN A 328 13.85 -7.91 9.34
CA ASN A 328 14.69 -7.64 8.19
C ASN A 328 15.29 -6.22 8.29
N ALA A 329 16.61 -6.14 8.48
CA ALA A 329 17.31 -4.88 8.68
C ALA A 329 17.22 -3.94 7.48
N SER A 330 17.38 -4.46 6.24
CA SER A 330 17.27 -3.66 5.03
C SER A 330 15.87 -3.05 4.86
N LEU A 331 14.84 -3.84 5.15
CA LEU A 331 13.44 -3.40 5.12
C LEU A 331 13.15 -2.36 6.22
N THR A 332 13.72 -2.54 7.42
CA THR A 332 13.64 -1.57 8.52
C THR A 332 14.22 -0.21 8.11
N GLU A 333 15.41 -0.19 7.51
CA GLU A 333 16.02 1.05 7.05
C GLU A 333 15.19 1.71 5.94
N ALA A 334 14.58 0.93 5.03
CA ALA A 334 13.69 1.41 3.98
C ALA A 334 12.49 2.16 4.55
N ILE A 335 11.84 1.53 5.53
CA ILE A 335 10.70 2.09 6.21
C ILE A 335 11.09 3.37 6.94
N LEU A 336 12.18 3.35 7.71
CA LEU A 336 12.60 4.48 8.51
C LEU A 336 13.04 5.67 7.64
N GLY A 337 13.77 5.39 6.58
CA GLY A 337 14.18 6.37 5.60
C GLY A 337 12.98 7.03 4.91
N SER A 338 12.01 6.23 4.45
CA SER A 338 10.74 6.73 3.89
C SER A 338 9.95 7.56 4.90
N ALA A 339 9.81 7.09 6.15
CA ALA A 339 9.13 7.80 7.22
C ALA A 339 9.77 9.16 7.52
N ARG A 340 11.11 9.22 7.58
CA ARG A 340 11.84 10.48 7.76
C ARG A 340 11.67 11.42 6.57
N GLN A 341 11.65 10.91 5.34
CA GLN A 341 11.41 11.73 4.16
C GLN A 341 10.02 12.38 4.20
N ILE A 342 9.00 11.59 4.56
CA ILE A 342 7.63 12.07 4.76
C ILE A 342 7.56 13.07 5.93
N ALA A 343 8.27 12.82 7.04
CA ALA A 343 8.29 13.73 8.19
C ALA A 343 9.08 15.03 7.93
N ARG A 344 10.02 15.04 6.98
CA ARG A 344 10.81 16.23 6.58
C ARG A 344 10.04 17.19 5.69
N THR A 345 8.90 16.79 5.13
CA THR A 345 8.04 17.72 4.37
C THR A 345 7.54 18.82 5.31
N THR A 346 6.94 19.89 4.78
CA THR A 346 6.17 20.85 5.58
C THR A 346 5.34 20.09 6.63
N ASP A 347 5.30 20.56 7.88
CA ASP A 347 4.55 19.89 8.94
C ASP A 347 3.06 19.84 8.57
N ILE A 348 2.64 18.71 8.01
CA ILE A 348 1.27 18.41 7.59
C ILE A 348 0.52 17.58 8.64
N GLY A 349 0.98 17.58 9.90
CA GLY A 349 0.29 16.87 10.98
C GLY A 349 0.54 15.36 11.01
N LEU A 350 1.64 14.87 10.43
CA LEU A 350 2.04 13.46 10.50
C LEU A 350 2.90 13.11 11.73
N GLY A 351 3.21 14.10 12.57
CA GLY A 351 4.12 13.94 13.70
C GLY A 351 5.58 13.88 13.27
N THR A 352 6.47 13.77 14.25
CA THR A 352 7.92 13.81 14.04
C THR A 352 8.51 12.40 14.07
N VAL A 353 9.50 12.17 13.21
CA VAL A 353 10.37 10.99 13.24
C VAL A 353 11.78 11.48 13.54
N PRO A 354 12.51 10.88 14.50
CA PRO A 354 13.89 11.23 14.78
C PRO A 354 14.74 11.26 13.50
N SER A 355 15.46 12.36 13.30
CA SER A 355 16.31 12.53 12.13
C SER A 355 17.50 11.58 12.17
N ASP A 356 17.96 11.20 10.97
CA ASP A 356 19.25 10.53 10.82
C ASP A 356 20.37 11.56 11.08
N PRO A 357 21.33 11.29 11.98
CA PRO A 357 22.47 12.19 12.21
C PRO A 357 23.22 12.53 10.91
N ARG A 358 23.35 11.58 9.98
CA ARG A 358 24.02 11.78 8.69
C ARG A 358 23.27 12.78 7.82
N VAL A 359 21.94 12.67 7.77
CA VAL A 359 21.08 13.64 7.07
C VAL A 359 21.19 15.02 7.70
N LYS A 360 21.25 15.11 9.03
CA LYS A 360 21.41 16.38 9.73
C LYS A 360 22.74 17.05 9.37
N THR A 361 23.84 16.32 9.45
CA THR A 361 25.17 16.81 9.07
C THR A 361 25.23 17.22 7.60
N ALA A 362 24.63 16.43 6.70
CA ALA A 362 24.55 16.76 5.28
C ALA A 362 23.75 18.05 5.00
N LEU A 363 22.63 18.24 5.69
CA LEU A 363 21.83 19.46 5.59
C LEU A 363 22.63 20.68 6.06
N GLU A 364 23.24 20.59 7.24
CA GLU A 364 24.07 21.66 7.81
C GLU A 364 25.22 22.03 6.88
N TYR A 365 25.89 21.04 6.28
CA TYR A 365 26.92 21.28 5.29
C TYR A 365 26.39 22.07 4.09
N LEU A 366 25.29 21.62 3.47
CA LEU A 366 24.73 22.27 2.27
C LEU A 366 24.16 23.66 2.53
N GLU A 367 23.74 23.97 3.75
CA GLU A 367 23.28 25.30 4.16
C GLU A 367 24.43 26.28 4.41
N THR A 368 25.55 25.78 4.93
CA THR A 368 26.66 26.63 5.42
C THR A 368 27.84 26.69 4.46
N SER A 369 27.98 25.72 3.56
CA SER A 369 29.14 25.59 2.67
C SER A 369 28.75 25.94 1.23
N PRO A 370 29.24 27.07 0.67
CA PRO A 370 28.94 27.43 -0.71
C PRO A 370 29.57 26.42 -1.67
N PHE A 371 28.82 25.99 -2.68
CA PHE A 371 29.32 25.09 -3.71
C PHE A 371 30.33 25.81 -4.61
N ASP A 372 31.60 25.43 -4.49
CA ASP A 372 32.68 25.80 -5.40
C ASP A 372 32.82 24.75 -6.50
N ARG A 373 32.67 25.19 -7.77
CA ARG A 373 32.76 24.35 -8.97
C ARG A 373 34.19 24.05 -9.39
N GLU A 374 35.17 24.83 -8.92
CA GLU A 374 36.58 24.65 -9.25
C GLU A 374 37.30 23.74 -8.23
N SER A 375 36.65 23.41 -7.12
CA SER A 375 37.20 22.55 -6.07
C SER A 375 36.63 21.14 -6.11
N VAL A 376 37.51 20.16 -6.34
CA VAL A 376 37.19 18.72 -6.27
C VAL A 376 36.72 18.33 -4.87
N GLU A 377 37.26 18.94 -3.82
CA GLU A 377 36.86 18.69 -2.44
C GLU A 377 35.42 19.17 -2.17
N SER A 378 35.08 20.38 -2.64
CA SER A 378 33.73 20.93 -2.60
C SER A 378 32.74 20.07 -3.39
N ALA A 379 33.10 19.65 -4.60
CA ALA A 379 32.28 18.76 -5.41
C ALA A 379 32.04 17.41 -4.73
N ARG A 380 33.07 16.82 -4.14
CA ARG A 380 32.99 15.55 -3.41
C ARG A 380 32.09 15.66 -2.18
N ALA A 381 32.31 16.67 -1.35
CA ALA A 381 31.52 16.86 -0.13
C ALA A 381 30.05 17.20 -0.46
N THR A 382 29.80 18.00 -1.50
CA THR A 382 28.44 18.30 -1.99
C THR A 382 27.75 17.04 -2.54
N LEU A 383 28.46 16.21 -3.29
CA LEU A 383 27.94 14.93 -3.82
C LEU A 383 27.51 13.97 -2.70
N ILE A 384 28.35 13.83 -1.67
CA ILE A 384 28.07 12.97 -0.52
C ILE A 384 26.92 13.53 0.30
N ALA A 385 26.93 14.82 0.63
CA ALA A 385 25.85 15.47 1.37
C ALA A 385 24.51 15.38 0.62
N TRP A 386 24.52 15.61 -0.69
CA TRP A 386 23.32 15.45 -1.54
C TRP A 386 22.76 14.01 -1.50
N SER A 387 23.65 13.01 -1.51
CA SER A 387 23.29 11.60 -1.42
C SER A 387 22.73 11.25 -0.04
N GLN A 388 23.38 11.72 1.02
CA GLN A 388 22.96 11.47 2.41
C GLN A 388 21.59 12.07 2.72
N LEU A 389 21.24 13.25 2.18
CA LEU A 389 19.89 13.82 2.28
C LEU A 389 18.77 12.93 1.73
N ARG A 390 19.13 11.97 0.87
CA ARG A 390 18.21 11.08 0.15
C ARG A 390 18.22 9.65 0.68
N LEU A 391 18.96 9.36 1.74
CA LEU A 391 18.88 8.05 2.41
C LEU A 391 17.43 7.73 2.75
N GLY A 392 17.00 6.51 2.42
CA GLY A 392 15.61 6.11 2.53
C GLY A 392 14.75 6.25 1.28
N THR A 393 15.27 6.86 0.22
CA THR A 393 14.53 7.00 -1.03
C THR A 393 14.24 5.60 -1.59
N PRO A 394 12.98 5.21 -1.85
CA PRO A 394 12.66 3.88 -2.34
C PRO A 394 13.34 3.55 -3.68
N TYR A 395 13.73 2.28 -3.83
CA TYR A 395 14.25 1.76 -5.09
C TYR A 395 13.10 1.64 -6.09
N SER A 396 13.34 2.00 -7.36
CA SER A 396 12.41 1.70 -8.44
C SER A 396 13.12 1.71 -9.79
N GLN A 397 12.77 0.75 -10.65
CA GLN A 397 13.28 0.59 -12.02
C GLN A 397 12.51 1.45 -13.05
N CYS A 398 11.83 2.50 -12.60
CA CYS A 398 10.95 3.33 -13.42
C CYS A 398 11.70 4.18 -14.49
N LEU A 399 11.11 4.22 -15.69
CA LEU A 399 11.60 4.67 -17.01
C LEU A 399 12.71 5.74 -17.04
N GLY A 400 13.83 5.37 -17.68
CA GLY A 400 14.75 6.26 -18.39
C GLY A 400 14.51 6.20 -19.91
N ILE A 401 15.39 6.83 -20.71
CA ILE A 401 15.20 6.99 -22.17
C ILE A 401 15.23 5.68 -22.99
N ASP A 402 15.64 4.57 -22.39
CA ASP A 402 15.80 3.24 -22.99
C ASP A 402 14.73 2.25 -22.49
N VAL A 403 13.46 2.53 -22.76
CA VAL A 403 12.30 1.76 -22.28
C VAL A 403 12.20 0.39 -22.95
N ARG A 404 11.95 -0.69 -22.18
CA ARG A 404 11.44 -1.97 -22.71
C ARG A 404 9.91 -2.04 -22.55
N PRO A 405 9.17 -2.73 -23.45
CA PRO A 405 7.69 -2.80 -23.41
C PRO A 405 7.08 -3.34 -22.11
N GLN A 406 7.86 -4.05 -21.30
CA GLN A 406 7.45 -4.65 -20.03
C GLN A 406 7.75 -3.79 -18.79
N ASP A 407 8.43 -2.65 -18.92
CA ASP A 407 8.79 -1.81 -17.78
C ASP A 407 7.57 -0.94 -17.36
N PRO A 408 7.22 -0.84 -16.06
CA PRO A 408 6.00 -0.17 -15.61
C PRO A 408 6.05 1.36 -15.76
N GLU A 409 4.89 1.96 -16.05
CA GLU A 409 4.74 3.42 -16.19
C GLU A 409 4.91 4.14 -14.83
N CYS A 410 5.72 5.21 -14.82
CA CYS A 410 6.05 5.97 -13.63
C CYS A 410 4.83 6.73 -13.07
N PRO A 411 4.57 6.73 -11.74
CA PRO A 411 3.63 7.68 -11.15
C PRO A 411 3.97 9.15 -11.51
N PRO A 412 2.99 10.05 -11.65
CA PRO A 412 3.26 11.46 -11.96
C PRO A 412 4.21 12.13 -10.96
N GLY A 413 5.29 12.74 -11.45
CA GLY A 413 6.34 13.35 -10.60
C GLY A 413 7.51 12.44 -10.27
N THR A 414 7.53 11.22 -10.83
CA THR A 414 8.58 10.23 -10.64
C THR A 414 9.28 9.99 -11.98
N ASN A 415 10.60 10.06 -11.98
CA ASN A 415 11.45 9.72 -13.12
C ASN A 415 12.77 9.17 -12.58
N ARG A 416 13.55 8.49 -13.41
CA ARG A 416 14.90 7.97 -13.08
C ARG A 416 15.85 9.02 -12.46
N PHE A 417 15.53 10.30 -12.63
CA PHE A 417 16.27 11.48 -12.17
C PHE A 417 15.51 12.29 -11.09
N GLY A 418 14.47 11.69 -10.50
CA GLY A 418 13.40 12.40 -9.80
C GLY A 418 13.66 12.48 -8.31
N LYS A 419 12.94 13.37 -7.62
CA LYS A 419 13.09 13.54 -6.16
C LYS A 419 12.52 12.38 -5.32
N GLY A 420 11.93 11.35 -5.94
CA GLY A 420 11.10 10.36 -5.25
C GLY A 420 11.56 8.90 -5.31
N PHE A 421 12.44 8.52 -6.26
CA PHE A 421 12.83 7.13 -6.50
C PHE A 421 14.21 7.04 -7.16
N PHE A 422 14.94 5.94 -6.93
CA PHE A 422 16.17 5.65 -7.66
C PHE A 422 16.31 4.16 -8.03
N ASP A 423 16.70 3.86 -9.27
CA ASP A 423 17.47 2.64 -9.54
C ASP A 423 18.96 2.89 -9.22
N CYS A 424 19.81 1.86 -9.24
CA CYS A 424 21.23 1.98 -8.90
C CYS A 424 21.96 3.02 -9.76
N SER A 425 21.81 2.93 -11.09
CA SER A 425 22.41 3.84 -12.07
C SER A 425 21.74 5.22 -12.15
N GLY A 426 20.44 5.29 -11.95
CA GLY A 426 19.66 6.53 -11.87
C GLY A 426 20.06 7.35 -10.65
N TYR A 427 20.30 6.70 -9.50
CA TYR A 427 20.88 7.35 -8.33
C TYR A 427 22.24 7.97 -8.65
N VAL A 428 23.21 7.15 -9.07
CA VAL A 428 24.61 7.61 -9.23
C VAL A 428 24.66 8.72 -10.29
N SER A 429 23.97 8.57 -11.41
CA SER A 429 23.92 9.61 -12.45
C SER A 429 23.27 10.92 -11.98
N THR A 430 22.20 10.85 -11.18
CA THR A 430 21.55 12.04 -10.61
C THR A 430 22.40 12.72 -9.54
N ALA A 431 23.10 11.92 -8.72
CA ALA A 431 24.03 12.43 -7.72
C ALA A 431 25.13 13.25 -8.40
N TYR A 432 25.73 12.72 -9.46
CA TYR A 432 26.71 13.44 -10.26
C TYR A 432 26.13 14.67 -10.98
N ALA A 433 24.92 14.56 -11.53
CA ALA A 433 24.25 15.71 -12.16
C ALA A 433 24.01 16.86 -11.17
N SER A 434 23.85 16.57 -9.87
CA SER A 434 23.63 17.59 -8.83
C SER A 434 24.82 18.53 -8.64
N ILE A 435 26.03 18.07 -8.98
CA ILE A 435 27.27 18.84 -8.95
C ILE A 435 27.72 19.27 -10.35
N GLY A 436 26.87 19.10 -11.36
CA GLY A 436 27.12 19.54 -12.74
C GLY A 436 27.94 18.57 -13.59
N ILE A 437 28.13 17.32 -13.16
CA ILE A 437 28.87 16.30 -13.91
C ILE A 437 27.88 15.32 -14.53
N ALA A 438 28.00 15.10 -15.84
CA ALA A 438 27.20 14.10 -16.54
C ALA A 438 27.98 12.78 -16.63
N ILE A 439 27.37 11.70 -16.16
CA ILE A 439 27.85 10.33 -16.36
C ILE A 439 26.75 9.50 -17.07
N PRO A 440 27.10 8.36 -17.70
CA PRO A 440 26.11 7.50 -18.33
C PRO A 440 25.01 7.07 -17.35
N THR A 441 23.79 6.87 -17.87
CA THR A 441 22.61 6.72 -17.03
C THR A 441 22.21 5.28 -16.78
N THR A 442 22.79 4.30 -17.48
CA THR A 442 22.62 2.84 -17.28
C THR A 442 23.97 2.20 -16.94
N THR A 443 23.96 1.07 -16.24
CA THR A 443 25.17 0.26 -16.00
C THR A 443 25.80 -0.22 -17.31
N ASP A 444 24.98 -0.60 -18.30
CA ASP A 444 25.45 -1.00 -19.64
C ASP A 444 26.15 0.16 -20.36
N ALA A 445 25.59 1.37 -20.29
CA ALA A 445 26.22 2.54 -20.88
C ALA A 445 27.51 2.91 -20.13
N MET A 446 27.57 2.73 -18.80
CA MET A 446 28.81 2.92 -18.04
C MET A 446 29.91 1.95 -18.49
N LEU A 447 29.57 0.70 -18.81
CA LEU A 447 30.53 -0.29 -19.34
C LEU A 447 31.01 0.05 -20.76
N LEU A 448 30.12 0.52 -21.63
CA LEU A 448 30.40 0.69 -23.06
C LEU A 448 30.87 2.10 -23.45
N HIS A 449 30.60 3.12 -22.63
CA HIS A 449 30.88 4.51 -22.98
C HIS A 449 32.38 4.83 -22.88
N GLY A 450 33.04 5.02 -24.03
CA GLY A 450 34.50 5.23 -24.10
C GLY A 450 35.02 6.41 -23.25
N GLY A 451 34.27 7.51 -23.16
CA GLY A 451 34.66 8.66 -22.31
C GLY A 451 34.56 8.36 -20.80
N PHE A 452 33.65 7.47 -20.40
CA PHE A 452 33.54 7.06 -18.99
C PHE A 452 34.58 5.97 -18.68
N GLY A 453 34.85 5.10 -19.65
CA GLY A 453 35.93 4.10 -19.60
C GLY A 453 37.31 4.70 -19.29
N GLN A 454 37.59 5.91 -19.77
CA GLN A 454 38.86 6.62 -19.50
C GLN A 454 39.04 7.03 -18.03
N LEU A 455 37.96 7.06 -17.24
CA LEU A 455 37.97 7.40 -15.82
C LEU A 455 38.28 6.19 -14.92
N LYS A 456 38.50 5.00 -15.49
CA LYS A 456 38.79 3.78 -14.74
C LYS A 456 40.13 3.90 -14.02
N VAL A 457 40.12 3.72 -12.70
CA VAL A 457 41.30 3.78 -11.82
C VAL A 457 41.70 2.42 -11.23
N GLY A 458 40.83 1.41 -11.38
CA GLY A 458 41.13 0.04 -10.96
C GLY A 458 40.16 -0.96 -11.56
N ASP A 459 40.61 -2.21 -11.71
CA ASP A 459 39.76 -3.34 -12.12
C ASP A 459 39.01 -3.96 -10.93
N GLU A 460 39.53 -3.78 -9.71
CA GLU A 460 39.00 -4.34 -8.47
C GLU A 460 38.91 -3.25 -7.39
N TYR A 461 38.12 -3.49 -6.34
CA TYR A 461 38.09 -2.61 -5.17
C TYR A 461 39.39 -2.75 -4.36
N SER A 462 40.00 -1.61 -4.01
CA SER A 462 41.14 -1.53 -3.08
C SER A 462 40.87 -0.47 -2.03
N GLU A 463 40.96 -0.86 -0.76
CA GLU A 463 40.74 0.04 0.38
C GLU A 463 41.78 1.17 0.45
N GLU A 464 43.00 0.93 -0.02
CA GLU A 464 44.06 1.95 -0.08
C GLU A 464 43.78 3.01 -1.15
N ASN A 465 43.09 2.64 -2.22
CA ASN A 465 42.79 3.52 -3.36
C ASN A 465 41.36 4.06 -3.33
N ASP A 466 40.59 3.72 -2.30
CA ASP A 466 39.19 4.06 -2.16
C ASP A 466 39.02 5.55 -1.87
N LEU A 467 38.48 6.29 -2.84
CA LEU A 467 38.21 7.72 -2.68
C LEU A 467 36.71 7.98 -2.68
N ALA A 468 36.27 8.83 -1.76
CA ALA A 468 34.89 9.23 -1.71
C ALA A 468 34.49 9.92 -3.03
N GLY A 469 33.35 9.52 -3.59
CA GLY A 469 32.96 9.89 -4.94
C GLY A 469 33.27 8.82 -5.98
N ASP A 470 34.22 7.91 -5.78
CA ASP A 470 34.49 6.86 -6.77
C ASP A 470 33.23 6.02 -7.07
N VAL A 471 33.07 5.64 -8.33
CA VAL A 471 31.94 4.82 -8.81
C VAL A 471 32.40 3.37 -8.91
N LEU A 472 31.78 2.50 -8.12
CA LEU A 472 32.01 1.06 -8.17
C LEU A 472 30.99 0.45 -9.14
N LEU A 473 31.45 -0.07 -10.26
CA LEU A 473 30.61 -0.70 -11.28
C LEU A 473 30.71 -2.21 -11.17
N MET A 474 29.57 -2.89 -11.16
CA MET A 474 29.42 -4.34 -11.10
C MET A 474 28.55 -4.81 -12.27
N ASP A 475 28.42 -6.12 -12.44
CA ASP A 475 27.45 -6.69 -13.38
C ASP A 475 26.02 -6.33 -12.95
N GLY A 476 25.33 -5.51 -13.76
CA GLY A 476 23.96 -5.05 -13.50
C GLY A 476 23.77 -4.12 -12.29
N HIS A 477 24.84 -3.67 -11.61
CA HIS A 477 24.74 -2.79 -10.43
C HIS A 477 25.82 -1.72 -10.37
N VAL A 478 25.55 -0.63 -9.65
CA VAL A 478 26.52 0.45 -9.42
C VAL A 478 26.34 1.08 -8.05
N ALA A 479 27.44 1.50 -7.43
CA ALA A 479 27.47 2.14 -6.12
C ALA A 479 28.40 3.38 -6.12
N LEU A 480 28.11 4.32 -5.23
CA LEU A 480 28.97 5.47 -4.93
C LEU A 480 29.81 5.16 -3.69
N SER A 481 31.13 5.30 -3.77
CA SER A 481 32.02 5.14 -2.62
C SER A 481 32.03 6.36 -1.71
N LEU A 482 32.20 6.12 -0.40
CA LEU A 482 32.48 7.13 0.62
C LEU A 482 33.97 7.20 1.03
N GLY A 483 34.84 6.39 0.40
CA GLY A 483 36.29 6.46 0.60
C GLY A 483 36.81 5.89 1.92
N ASN A 484 35.95 5.20 2.68
CA ASN A 484 36.26 4.64 3.98
C ASN A 484 35.76 3.18 4.10
N GLY A 485 35.71 2.47 2.97
CA GLY A 485 35.12 1.13 2.93
C GLY A 485 33.60 1.13 3.15
N SER A 486 32.94 2.26 2.93
CA SER A 486 31.47 2.36 2.92
C SER A 486 30.99 2.89 1.59
N ILE A 487 29.75 2.56 1.26
CA ILE A 487 29.11 2.96 0.00
C ILE A 487 27.73 3.54 0.25
N ILE A 488 27.27 4.34 -0.71
CA ILE A 488 25.85 4.62 -0.91
C ILE A 488 25.43 3.97 -2.22
N HIS A 489 24.34 3.22 -2.19
CA HIS A 489 23.79 2.60 -3.40
C HIS A 489 22.28 2.45 -3.30
N ALA A 490 21.61 2.29 -4.45
CA ALA A 490 20.20 1.94 -4.48
C ALA A 490 20.08 0.41 -4.64
N SER A 491 19.98 -0.31 -3.53
CA SER A 491 19.87 -1.76 -3.49
C SER A 491 18.91 -2.19 -2.37
N GLY A 492 18.42 -3.43 -2.39
CA GLY A 492 17.58 -3.94 -1.29
C GLY A 492 16.28 -3.15 -1.05
N GLY A 493 15.75 -2.47 -2.07
CA GLY A 493 14.48 -1.74 -2.00
C GLY A 493 14.59 -0.23 -1.73
N GLN A 494 15.79 0.34 -1.54
CA GLN A 494 15.97 1.76 -1.25
C GLN A 494 17.40 2.28 -1.50
N LEU A 495 17.62 3.59 -1.30
CA LEU A 495 18.93 4.21 -1.19
C LEU A 495 19.49 4.05 0.23
N THR A 496 20.58 3.31 0.37
CA THR A 496 21.20 2.93 1.64
C THR A 496 22.66 3.32 1.68
N GLU A 497 23.11 3.74 2.87
CA GLU A 497 24.52 3.87 3.22
C GLU A 497 24.90 2.72 4.15
N GLU A 498 25.85 1.89 3.74
CA GLU A 498 26.32 0.73 4.49
C GLU A 498 27.82 0.46 4.29
N PRO A 499 28.48 -0.28 5.22
CA PRO A 499 29.82 -0.80 4.99
C PRO A 499 29.83 -1.68 3.73
N LEU A 500 30.93 -1.62 2.97
CA LEU A 500 31.07 -2.29 1.67
C LEU A 500 30.73 -3.79 1.79
N PRO A 501 29.60 -4.23 1.21
CA PRO A 501 29.19 -5.63 1.30
C PRO A 501 30.18 -6.56 0.58
N ALA A 502 30.32 -7.79 1.07
CA ALA A 502 31.23 -8.77 0.46
C ALA A 502 30.91 -9.04 -1.03
N TRP A 503 29.63 -9.05 -1.40
CA TRP A 503 29.22 -9.26 -2.79
C TRP A 503 29.59 -8.06 -3.69
N VAL A 504 29.57 -6.82 -3.17
CA VAL A 504 30.06 -5.64 -3.88
C VAL A 504 31.56 -5.74 -4.03
N ARG A 505 32.28 -5.95 -2.91
CA ARG A 505 33.74 -6.03 -2.87
C ARG A 505 34.28 -7.04 -3.89
N ASN A 506 33.64 -8.20 -4.01
CA ASN A 506 34.08 -9.28 -4.90
C ASN A 506 33.47 -9.19 -6.31
N GLY A 507 32.48 -8.33 -6.53
CA GLY A 507 31.73 -8.22 -7.79
C GLY A 507 32.10 -6.99 -8.64
N VAL A 508 33.01 -6.14 -8.17
CA VAL A 508 33.47 -4.96 -8.91
C VAL A 508 34.14 -5.39 -10.22
N LEU A 509 33.65 -4.84 -11.33
CA LEU A 509 34.25 -4.94 -12.67
C LEU A 509 35.15 -3.73 -12.98
N GLY A 510 34.96 -2.64 -12.25
CA GLY A 510 35.80 -1.46 -12.32
C GLY A 510 35.47 -0.40 -11.28
N VAL A 511 36.53 0.31 -10.85
CA VAL A 511 36.44 1.53 -10.05
C VAL A 511 36.70 2.71 -10.97
N TYR A 512 35.78 3.67 -11.00
CA TYR A 512 35.84 4.85 -11.87
C TYR A 512 35.88 6.12 -11.04
N ARG A 513 36.67 7.10 -11.48
CA ARG A 513 36.84 8.38 -10.78
C ARG A 513 36.42 9.56 -11.66
N PRO A 514 35.12 9.92 -11.67
CA PRO A 514 34.65 11.09 -12.41
C PRO A 514 35.05 12.45 -11.82
N LEU A 515 35.44 12.48 -10.54
CA LEU A 515 35.99 13.67 -9.88
C LEU A 515 37.52 13.65 -10.01
N ILE A 516 38.06 14.38 -11.00
CA ILE A 516 39.50 14.53 -11.28
C ILE A 516 39.89 16.00 -11.17
#